data_AF-A0A7C3YRH7-F1
#
_entry.id   AF-A0A7C3YRH7-F1
#
_cell.length_a   1.000
_cell.length_b   1.000
_cell.length_c   1.000
_cell.angle_alpha   90.00
_cell.angle_beta   90.00
_cell.angle_gamma   90.00
#
_symmetry.space_group_name_H-M   'P 1'
#
loop_
_entity.id
_entity.type
_entity.pdbx_description
1 polymer ?
#
loop_
_entity_poly.entity_id
_entity_poly.type
_entity_poly.pdbx_seq_one_letter_code
_entity_poly.pdbx_strand_id
1 'polypeptide(L)'
;MKSRTYAVISISVIVLAFAVFVVVIYAGSDAGSKSGDKCIECHSDSIQFKEWQDSAHAKALLTVQKEPKADARCLKCHSSDYIAYAQTTAWGATPKVVSVKDMKNSVSCSSCHRHGTGIEHNLIMPVDKLCVSCHKFDCG
;
A
#
# COMPACT_ATOMS: atom_id res chain seq x y z
N MET A 1 33.67 -12.53 44.64
CA MET A 1 33.86 -11.70 43.44
C MET A 1 33.20 -12.29 42.18
N LYS A 2 33.43 -13.57 41.82
CA LYS A 2 32.85 -14.21 40.62
C LYS A 2 31.31 -14.14 40.51
N SER A 3 30.58 -14.34 41.61
CA SER A 3 29.10 -14.30 41.63
C SER A 3 28.50 -12.94 41.24
N ARG A 4 29.14 -11.82 41.61
CA ARG A 4 28.68 -10.47 41.22
C ARG A 4 28.93 -10.20 39.74
N THR A 5 30.04 -10.72 39.21
CA THR A 5 30.37 -10.61 37.78
C THR A 5 29.40 -11.40 36.91
N TYR A 6 29.01 -12.62 37.31
CA TYR A 6 28.01 -13.42 36.58
C TYR A 6 26.61 -12.78 36.61
N ALA A 7 26.20 -12.20 37.74
CA ALA A 7 24.91 -11.50 37.83
C ALA A 7 24.84 -10.28 36.90
N VAL A 8 25.93 -9.51 36.79
CA VAL A 8 26.00 -8.34 35.89
C VAL A 8 25.95 -8.77 34.42
N ILE A 9 26.69 -9.82 34.04
CA ILE A 9 26.71 -10.33 32.66
C ILE A 9 25.33 -10.85 32.25
N SER A 10 24.64 -11.59 33.13
CA SER A 10 23.30 -12.12 32.86
C SER A 10 22.25 -11.01 32.68
N ILE A 11 22.32 -9.94 33.49
CA ILE A 11 21.39 -8.80 33.36
C ILE A 11 21.64 -8.05 32.05
N SER A 12 22.90 -7.83 31.67
CA SER A 12 23.24 -7.15 30.42
C SER A 12 22.75 -7.89 29.18
N VAL A 13 22.84 -9.22 29.16
CA VAL A 13 22.34 -10.04 28.03
C VAL A 13 20.82 -9.98 27.92
N ILE A 14 20.10 -10.02 29.05
CA ILE A 14 18.63 -9.92 29.07
C ILE A 14 18.17 -8.55 28.57
N VAL A 15 18.82 -7.47 29.01
CA VAL A 15 18.51 -6.10 28.56
C VAL A 15 18.76 -5.96 27.05
N LEU A 16 19.86 -6.52 26.55
CA LEU A 16 20.17 -6.47 25.12
C LEU A 16 19.16 -7.27 24.29
N ALA A 17 18.78 -8.47 24.74
CA ALA A 17 17.78 -9.31 24.08
C ALA A 17 16.39 -8.64 24.08
N PHE A 18 16.00 -8.01 25.18
CA PHE A 18 14.75 -7.25 25.25
C PHE A 18 14.76 -6.03 24.33
N ALA A 19 15.87 -5.30 24.26
CA ALA A 19 16.01 -4.16 23.34
C ALA A 19 15.90 -4.60 21.87
N VAL A 20 16.55 -5.70 21.49
CA VAL A 20 16.43 -6.28 20.14
C VAL A 20 14.99 -6.72 19.84
N PHE A 21 14.32 -7.37 20.80
CA PHE A 21 12.93 -7.79 20.65
C PHE A 21 11.97 -6.60 20.46
N VAL A 22 12.15 -5.53 21.23
CA VAL A 22 11.39 -4.28 21.09
C VAL A 22 11.65 -3.64 19.72
N VAL A 23 12.90 -3.58 19.26
CA VAL A 23 13.22 -3.05 17.92
C VAL A 23 12.56 -3.86 16.82
N VAL A 24 12.53 -5.19 16.92
CA VAL A 24 11.86 -6.07 15.95
C VAL A 24 10.35 -5.84 15.92
N ILE A 25 9.71 -5.69 17.10
CA ILE A 25 8.27 -5.39 17.17
C ILE A 25 7.95 -4.01 16.57
N TYR A 26 8.70 -2.97 16.94
CA TYR A 26 8.46 -1.62 16.42
C TYR A 26 8.76 -1.49 14.93
N ALA A 27 9.79 -2.18 14.41
CA ALA A 27 10.07 -2.20 12.98
C ALA A 27 8.98 -2.91 12.15
N GLY A 28 8.18 -3.79 12.77
CA GLY A 28 7.06 -4.48 12.13
C GLY A 28 5.75 -3.68 12.08
N SER A 29 5.61 -2.61 12.87
CA SER A 29 4.33 -1.91 13.05
C SER A 29 4.04 -0.73 12.10
N ASP A 30 5.01 -0.28 11.31
CA ASP A 30 4.88 0.97 10.50
C ASP A 30 4.54 0.79 9.01
N ALA A 31 4.11 -0.40 8.57
CA ALA A 31 3.78 -0.64 7.16
C ALA A 31 2.28 -0.77 6.85
N GLY A 32 1.40 -0.34 7.76
CA GLY A 32 -0.02 -0.23 7.47
C GLY A 32 -0.35 1.13 6.86
N SER A 33 -0.04 1.37 5.58
CA SER A 33 -0.68 2.50 4.88
C SER A 33 -2.18 2.22 4.92
N LYS A 34 -2.91 2.90 5.80
CA LYS A 34 -4.37 2.89 5.76
C LYS A 34 -4.75 3.43 4.38
N SER A 35 -5.17 2.55 3.47
CA SER A 35 -5.73 3.03 2.21
C SER A 35 -6.92 3.92 2.56
N GLY A 36 -6.93 5.15 2.06
CA GLY A 36 -8.11 6.01 1.98
C GLY A 36 -9.21 5.46 1.06
N ASP A 37 -9.02 4.24 0.53
CA ASP A 37 -10.09 3.45 -0.05
C ASP A 37 -11.11 3.07 1.03
N LYS A 38 -12.34 3.54 0.86
CA LYS A 38 -13.44 3.36 1.83
C LYS A 38 -13.96 1.92 1.90
N CYS A 39 -13.50 1.03 1.03
CA CYS A 39 -13.84 -0.39 1.10
C CYS A 39 -13.53 -1.01 2.48
N ILE A 40 -12.46 -0.56 3.14
CA ILE A 40 -12.02 -1.11 4.42
C ILE A 40 -12.97 -0.78 5.58
N GLU A 41 -13.86 0.21 5.43
CA GLU A 41 -14.85 0.55 6.46
C GLU A 41 -15.82 -0.61 6.73
N CYS A 42 -16.06 -1.46 5.72
CA CYS A 42 -16.92 -2.65 5.84
C CYS A 42 -16.17 -3.97 5.65
N HIS A 43 -15.04 -3.98 4.95
CA HIS A 43 -14.34 -5.21 4.55
C HIS A 43 -13.01 -5.46 5.31
N SER A 44 -12.74 -4.73 6.39
CA SER A 44 -11.49 -4.83 7.16
C SER A 44 -11.19 -6.23 7.70
N ASP A 45 -12.21 -7.02 8.03
CA ASP A 45 -11.99 -8.33 8.66
C ASP A 45 -11.92 -9.49 7.67
N SER A 46 -12.10 -9.19 6.38
CA SER A 46 -12.06 -10.19 5.31
C SER A 46 -10.67 -10.80 5.14
N ILE A 47 -10.62 -12.05 4.66
CA ILE A 47 -9.35 -12.71 4.31
C ILE A 47 -8.67 -11.95 3.16
N GLN A 48 -9.45 -11.45 2.20
CA GLN A 48 -8.96 -10.72 1.04
C GLN A 48 -8.23 -9.42 1.44
N PHE A 49 -8.74 -8.71 2.44
CA PHE A 49 -8.06 -7.52 2.95
C PHE A 49 -6.71 -7.87 3.58
N LYS A 50 -6.67 -8.92 4.41
CA LYS A 50 -5.42 -9.38 5.05
C LYS A 50 -4.38 -9.81 4.01
N GLU A 51 -4.79 -10.59 3.01
CA GLU A 51 -3.91 -10.98 1.90
C GLU A 51 -3.44 -9.78 1.08
N TRP A 52 -4.32 -8.81 0.81
CA TRP A 52 -3.94 -7.59 0.10
C TRP A 52 -2.89 -6.78 0.86
N GLN A 53 -3.01 -6.64 2.19
CA GLN A 53 -2.05 -5.90 3.01
C GLN A 53 -0.62 -6.42 2.86
N ASP A 54 -0.47 -7.74 2.72
CA ASP A 54 0.84 -8.37 2.57
C ASP A 54 1.38 -8.30 1.14
N SER A 55 0.52 -8.07 0.16
CA SER A 55 0.87 -8.04 -1.27
C SER A 55 1.76 -6.87 -1.69
N ALA A 56 2.36 -7.00 -2.88
CA ALA A 56 3.07 -5.89 -3.53
C ALA A 56 2.13 -4.75 -3.96
N HIS A 57 0.85 -5.02 -4.20
CA HIS A 57 -0.13 -4.01 -4.59
C HIS A 57 -0.37 -2.99 -3.46
N ALA A 58 -0.45 -3.43 -2.21
CA ALA A 58 -0.56 -2.53 -1.06
C ALA A 58 0.67 -1.59 -0.90
N LYS A 59 1.82 -1.98 -1.48
CA LYS A 59 3.10 -1.27 -1.38
C LYS A 59 3.51 -0.57 -2.68
N ALA A 60 2.76 -0.72 -3.76
CA ALA A 60 3.12 -0.28 -5.11
C ALA A 60 3.45 1.23 -5.19
N LEU A 61 2.69 2.08 -4.50
CA LEU A 61 2.94 3.52 -4.49
C LEU A 61 4.27 3.89 -3.80
N LEU A 62 4.64 3.18 -2.74
CA LEU A 62 5.89 3.44 -2.00
C LEU A 62 7.12 3.25 -2.90
N THR A 63 7.08 2.28 -3.81
CA THR A 63 8.15 2.07 -4.78
C THR A 63 8.32 3.27 -5.71
N VAL A 64 7.21 3.81 -6.22
CA VAL A 64 7.22 4.99 -7.12
C VAL A 64 7.64 6.24 -6.38
N GLN A 65 7.19 6.43 -5.13
CA GLN A 65 7.58 7.59 -4.31
C GLN A 65 9.07 7.62 -3.97
N LYS A 66 9.73 6.47 -3.97
CA LYS A 66 11.18 6.35 -3.71
C LYS A 66 12.04 6.48 -4.97
N GLU A 67 11.45 6.41 -6.17
CA GLU A 67 12.17 6.51 -7.43
C GLU A 67 12.35 7.98 -7.84
N PRO A 68 13.59 8.52 -7.89
CA PRO A 68 13.82 9.94 -8.19
C PRO A 68 13.32 10.38 -9.58
N LYS A 69 13.23 9.45 -10.53
CA LYS A 69 12.75 9.72 -11.90
C LYS A 69 11.25 9.45 -12.10
N ALA A 70 10.54 9.08 -11.04
CA ALA A 70 9.10 8.84 -11.14
C ALA A 70 8.34 10.12 -11.43
N ASP A 71 7.36 10.02 -12.32
CA ASP A 71 6.45 11.11 -12.65
C ASP A 71 4.98 10.66 -12.59
N ALA A 72 4.08 11.55 -12.98
CA ALA A 72 2.64 11.31 -12.90
C ALA A 72 2.17 10.10 -13.73
N ARG A 73 2.90 9.67 -14.76
CA ARG A 73 2.52 8.52 -15.61
C ARG A 73 2.59 7.22 -14.82
N CYS A 74 3.53 7.09 -13.90
CA CYS A 74 3.67 5.93 -13.03
C CYS A 74 2.41 5.70 -12.18
N LEU A 75 1.69 6.78 -11.85
CA LEU A 75 0.54 6.75 -10.95
C LEU A 75 -0.68 6.05 -11.56
N LYS A 76 -0.76 5.96 -12.89
CA LYS A 76 -1.83 5.20 -13.57
C LYS A 76 -1.89 3.74 -13.12
N CYS A 77 -0.74 3.16 -12.79
CA CYS A 77 -0.64 1.76 -12.39
C CYS A 77 -0.32 1.58 -10.89
N HIS A 78 0.29 2.58 -10.25
CA HIS A 78 0.78 2.46 -8.87
C HIS A 78 -0.09 3.18 -7.83
N SER A 79 -1.17 3.86 -8.24
CA SER A 79 -2.06 4.58 -7.33
C SER A 79 -3.53 4.46 -7.74
N SER A 80 -4.40 4.09 -6.79
CA SER A 80 -5.84 4.10 -7.03
C SER A 80 -6.44 5.51 -7.05
N ASP A 81 -5.73 6.50 -6.48
CA ASP A 81 -6.14 7.91 -6.53
C ASP A 81 -6.14 8.46 -7.96
N TYR A 82 -5.28 7.94 -8.83
CA TYR A 82 -5.15 8.42 -10.21
C TYR A 82 -6.46 8.29 -10.99
N ILE A 83 -7.19 7.19 -10.80
CA ILE A 83 -8.49 6.96 -11.47
C ILE A 83 -9.52 7.99 -11.00
N ALA A 84 -9.56 8.30 -9.70
CA ALA A 84 -10.45 9.32 -9.15
C ALA A 84 -10.14 10.71 -9.74
N TYR A 85 -8.85 11.06 -9.86
CA TYR A 85 -8.43 12.32 -10.50
C TYR A 85 -8.73 12.38 -11.99
N ALA A 86 -8.53 11.27 -12.72
CA ALA A 86 -8.85 11.18 -14.15
C ALA A 86 -10.35 11.32 -14.43
N GLN A 87 -11.20 11.02 -13.45
CA GLN A 87 -12.65 11.12 -13.54
C GLN A 87 -13.20 12.49 -13.11
N THR A 88 -12.43 13.33 -12.43
CA THR A 88 -12.83 14.71 -12.08
C THR A 88 -12.64 15.67 -13.26
N THR A 89 -13.35 15.45 -14.36
CA THR A 89 -13.43 16.41 -15.48
C THR A 89 -14.78 17.11 -15.48
N ALA A 90 -15.19 17.68 -14.36
CA ALA A 90 -16.29 18.64 -14.36
C ALA A 90 -15.89 19.82 -15.27
N TRP A 91 -16.79 20.24 -16.16
CA TRP A 91 -16.55 21.38 -17.05
C TRP A 91 -16.14 22.61 -16.21
N GLY A 92 -14.93 23.13 -16.46
CA GLY A 92 -14.38 24.29 -15.74
C GLY A 92 -13.57 23.96 -14.47
N ALA A 93 -13.42 22.68 -14.09
CA ALA A 93 -12.48 22.29 -13.04
C ALA A 93 -11.04 22.34 -13.58
N THR A 94 -10.16 23.07 -12.90
CA THR A 94 -8.72 22.97 -13.15
C THR A 94 -8.26 21.57 -12.70
N PRO A 95 -7.66 20.76 -13.60
CA PRO A 95 -7.11 19.47 -13.19
C PRO A 95 -6.09 19.74 -12.08
N LYS A 96 -6.32 19.18 -10.89
CA LYS A 96 -5.32 19.25 -9.83
C LYS A 96 -4.04 18.64 -10.38
N VAL A 97 -2.91 19.34 -10.23
CA VAL A 97 -1.61 18.80 -10.63
C VAL A 97 -1.43 17.46 -9.91
N VAL A 98 -1.36 16.39 -10.70
CA VAL A 98 -1.15 15.04 -10.18
C VAL A 98 0.34 14.89 -9.95
N SER A 99 0.79 14.93 -8.69
CA SER A 99 2.18 14.64 -8.34
C SER A 99 2.29 13.32 -7.59
N VAL A 100 3.44 12.65 -7.73
CA VAL A 100 3.76 11.40 -7.03
C VAL A 100 3.68 11.57 -5.50
N LYS A 101 3.99 12.77 -5.00
CA LYS A 101 3.98 13.09 -3.57
C LYS A 101 2.58 13.30 -3.01
N ASP A 102 1.61 13.66 -3.85
CA ASP A 102 0.24 13.97 -3.41
C ASP A 102 -0.65 12.73 -3.29
N MET A 103 -0.23 11.60 -3.86
CA MET A 103 -0.98 10.34 -3.80
C MET A 103 -0.82 9.69 -2.43
N LYS A 104 -1.92 9.10 -1.95
CA LYS A 104 -2.00 8.45 -0.64
C LYS A 104 -2.31 6.97 -0.76
N ASN A 105 -3.02 6.59 -1.82
CA ASN A 105 -3.50 5.23 -1.98
C ASN A 105 -2.67 4.47 -3.01
N SER A 106 -2.10 3.35 -2.56
CA SER A 106 -1.54 2.36 -3.47
C SER A 106 -2.64 1.68 -4.28
N VAL A 107 -2.28 0.72 -5.14
CA VAL A 107 -3.24 -0.18 -5.79
C VAL A 107 -4.11 -0.82 -4.70
N SER A 108 -5.39 -0.47 -4.68
CA SER A 108 -6.35 -0.80 -3.61
C SER A 108 -7.53 -1.61 -4.17
N CYS A 109 -8.51 -1.94 -3.32
CA CYS A 109 -9.67 -2.74 -3.71
C CYS A 109 -10.38 -2.16 -4.94
N SER A 110 -10.57 -0.84 -4.95
CA SER A 110 -11.19 -0.09 -6.04
C SER A 110 -10.39 -0.05 -7.34
N SER A 111 -9.10 -0.44 -7.33
CA SER A 111 -8.32 -0.62 -8.55
C SER A 111 -8.81 -1.81 -9.39
N CYS A 112 -9.45 -2.79 -8.76
CA CYS A 112 -9.92 -4.01 -9.42
C CYS A 112 -11.44 -4.18 -9.36
N HIS A 113 -12.07 -3.72 -8.28
CA HIS A 113 -13.48 -3.95 -7.98
C HIS A 113 -14.29 -2.67 -7.92
N ARG A 114 -15.54 -2.73 -8.37
CA ARG A 114 -16.53 -1.68 -8.18
C ARG A 114 -17.91 -2.31 -8.07
N HIS A 115 -18.67 -1.94 -7.04
CA HIS A 115 -20.04 -2.41 -6.90
C HIS A 115 -20.91 -2.01 -8.09
N GLY A 116 -21.75 -2.94 -8.54
CA GLY A 116 -22.76 -2.69 -9.56
C GLY A 116 -22.21 -2.65 -10.99
N THR A 117 -21.01 -3.18 -11.25
CA THR A 117 -20.49 -3.30 -12.64
C THR A 117 -21.24 -4.34 -13.46
N GLY A 118 -21.91 -5.31 -12.82
CA GLY A 118 -22.53 -6.44 -13.50
C GLY A 118 -21.53 -7.45 -14.08
N ILE A 119 -20.23 -7.23 -13.87
CA ILE A 119 -19.17 -8.17 -14.20
C ILE A 119 -18.99 -9.12 -13.03
N GLU A 120 -18.65 -10.38 -13.33
CA GLU A 120 -18.37 -11.41 -12.32
C GLU A 120 -17.40 -10.88 -11.25
N HIS A 121 -17.68 -11.17 -9.99
CA HIS A 121 -16.93 -10.66 -8.82
C HIS A 121 -16.85 -9.13 -8.70
N ASN A 122 -17.78 -8.39 -9.32
CA ASN A 122 -17.79 -6.92 -9.34
C ASN A 122 -16.48 -6.33 -9.90
N LEU A 123 -15.83 -7.00 -10.85
CA LEU A 123 -14.63 -6.46 -11.48
C LEU A 123 -14.94 -5.19 -12.29
N ILE A 124 -13.97 -4.29 -12.43
CA ILE A 124 -14.10 -3.08 -13.25
C ILE A 124 -13.98 -3.36 -14.76
N MET A 125 -13.46 -4.52 -15.13
CA MET A 125 -13.32 -5.01 -16.51
C MET A 125 -13.15 -6.54 -16.51
N PRO A 126 -13.27 -7.21 -17.67
CA PRO A 126 -13.00 -8.65 -17.78
C PRO A 126 -11.60 -9.03 -17.24
N VAL A 127 -11.51 -10.19 -16.61
CA VAL A 127 -10.29 -10.65 -15.91
C VAL A 127 -9.07 -10.74 -16.84
N ASP A 128 -9.27 -11.09 -18.12
CA ASP A 128 -8.20 -11.18 -19.13
C ASP A 128 -7.60 -9.81 -19.50
N LYS A 129 -8.32 -8.72 -19.20
CA LYS A 129 -7.85 -7.34 -19.40
C LYS A 129 -7.38 -6.67 -18.13
N LEU A 130 -7.91 -7.10 -16.98
CA LEU A 130 -7.67 -6.45 -15.70
C LEU A 130 -6.19 -6.41 -15.33
N CYS A 131 -5.52 -7.56 -15.31
CA CYS A 131 -4.14 -7.67 -14.88
C CYS A 131 -3.18 -6.95 -15.84
N VAL A 132 -3.40 -7.15 -17.15
CA VAL A 132 -2.54 -6.62 -18.22
C VAL A 132 -2.74 -5.12 -18.47
N SER A 133 -3.77 -4.51 -17.87
CA SER A 133 -3.95 -3.06 -17.91
C SER A 133 -2.77 -2.30 -17.29
N CYS A 134 -2.13 -2.91 -16.28
CA CYS A 134 -0.91 -2.41 -15.62
C CYS A 134 0.32 -3.27 -15.92
N HIS A 135 0.18 -4.59 -16.02
CA HIS A 135 1.28 -5.52 -16.27
C HIS A 135 1.64 -5.61 -17.76
N LYS A 136 2.08 -4.49 -18.31
CA LYS A 136 2.62 -4.33 -19.66
C LYS A 136 3.98 -3.62 -19.57
N PHE A 137 4.77 -3.68 -20.64
CA PHE A 137 6.14 -3.14 -20.66
C PHE A 137 6.22 -1.61 -20.59
N ASP A 138 5.10 -0.89 -20.58
CA ASP A 138 5.06 0.57 -20.50
C ASP A 138 4.03 1.08 -19.47
N CYS A 139 4.29 2.27 -18.92
CA CYS A 139 3.36 2.97 -18.04
C CYS A 139 2.40 3.89 -18.83
N GLY A 140 2.30 3.71 -20.15
CA GLY A 140 1.79 4.72 -21.09
C GLY A 140 2.90 5.44 -21.84
#